data_AF-A0A3D3PAZ8-F1
#
_entry.id   AF-A0A3D3PAZ8-F1
#
_cell.length_a   1.000
_cell.length_b   1.000
_cell.length_c   1.000
_cell.angle_alpha   90.00
_cell.angle_beta   90.00
_cell.angle_gamma   90.00
#
_symmetry.space_group_name_H-M   'P 1'
#
loop_
_entity.id
_entity.type
_entity.pdbx_description
1 polymer ?
#
loop_
_entity_poly.entity_id
_entity_poly.type
_entity_poly.pdbx_seq_one_letter_code
_entity_poly.pdbx_strand_id
1 'polypeptide(L)'
;MFTVGWGIATLILPSDTSHRFGMYAEGKVQTNEISFDNYYHNEIKGGLSYAINSNYIFLIGGGRYTTFYPENIPDSVQIEDRIFEQMTFTSNLGRMLFEHCYRAEQRWIDGNYRISFRYKLNAILPIIIRNCEAGLYLSRRSMRSLLD
;
A
#
# COMPACT_ATOMS: atom_id res chain seq x y z
N MET A 1 11.49 -22.38 -19.43
CA MET A 1 11.76 -21.65 -18.17
C MET A 1 11.04 -20.32 -18.32
N PHE A 2 9.86 -20.17 -17.71
CA PHE A 2 9.03 -18.97 -17.84
C PHE A 2 9.60 -17.88 -16.92
N THR A 3 10.06 -16.77 -17.50
CA THR A 3 10.59 -15.63 -16.75
C THR A 3 9.46 -14.63 -16.53
N VAL A 4 9.04 -14.47 -15.27
CA VAL A 4 8.01 -13.51 -14.86
C VAL A 4 8.63 -12.11 -14.78
N GLY A 5 8.06 -11.14 -15.48
CA GLY A 5 8.45 -9.73 -15.45
C GLY A 5 7.49 -8.90 -14.59
N TRP A 6 8.00 -7.90 -13.88
CA TRP A 6 7.16 -6.96 -13.13
C TRP A 6 7.72 -5.54 -13.22
N GLY A 7 6.83 -4.56 -13.29
CA GLY A 7 7.14 -3.13 -13.30
C GLY A 7 6.28 -2.39 -12.29
N ILE A 8 6.90 -1.50 -11.51
CA ILE A 8 6.23 -0.64 -10.52
C ILE A 8 6.71 0.78 -10.72
N ALA A 9 5.78 1.72 -10.81
CA ALA A 9 6.04 3.15 -10.79
C ALA A 9 5.21 3.79 -9.69
N THR A 10 5.87 4.51 -8.78
CA THR A 10 5.22 5.20 -7.65
C THR A 10 5.64 6.66 -7.63
N LEU A 11 4.65 7.55 -7.56
CA LEU A 11 4.81 8.99 -7.37
C LEU A 11 4.22 9.36 -6.00
N ILE A 12 5.01 10.04 -5.17
CA ILE A 12 4.58 10.52 -3.85
C ILE A 12 4.94 11.99 -3.73
N LEU A 13 3.92 12.83 -3.52
CA LEU A 13 4.09 14.19 -3.05
C LEU A 13 3.79 14.21 -1.55
N PRO A 14 4.80 14.46 -0.69
CA PRO A 14 4.62 14.39 0.74
C PRO A 14 3.79 15.58 1.24
N SER A 15 2.90 15.30 2.19
CA SER A 15 2.20 16.32 2.98
C SER A 15 2.94 16.59 4.28
N ASP A 16 3.06 17.86 4.67
CA ASP A 16 3.66 18.33 5.92
C ASP A 16 2.83 19.48 6.53
N THR A 17 3.26 20.01 7.66
CA THR A 17 2.62 21.11 8.39
C THR A 17 2.59 22.41 7.58
N SER A 18 3.59 22.66 6.72
CA SER A 18 3.60 23.80 5.80
C SER A 18 2.72 23.57 4.57
N HIS A 19 2.82 22.38 3.97
CA HIS A 19 2.02 21.97 2.81
C HIS A 19 1.13 20.79 3.18
N ARG A 20 -0.08 21.11 3.64
CA ARG A 20 -0.99 20.13 4.26
C ARG A 20 -1.48 19.08 3.28
N PHE A 21 -1.50 19.37 1.98
CA PHE A 21 -1.92 18.45 0.94
C PHE A 21 -0.73 17.72 0.33
N GLY A 22 -0.90 16.42 0.12
CA GLY A 22 0.01 15.55 -0.62
C GLY A 22 -0.77 14.66 -1.58
N MET A 23 -0.04 13.91 -2.39
CA MET A 23 -0.63 13.07 -3.42
C MET A 23 0.16 11.76 -3.53
N TYR A 24 -0.54 10.71 -3.89
CA TYR A 24 0.01 9.39 -4.10
C TYR A 24 -0.54 8.85 -5.40
N ALA A 25 0.33 8.34 -6.27
CA ALA A 25 -0.06 7.59 -7.45
C ALA A 25 0.88 6.40 -7.62
N GLU A 26 0.34 5.23 -7.94
CA GLU A 26 1.11 4.02 -8.13
C GLU A 26 0.50 3.20 -9.26
N GLY A 27 1.34 2.79 -10.20
CA GLY A 27 1.01 1.83 -11.24
C GLY A 27 1.88 0.59 -11.10
N LYS A 28 1.27 -0.59 -11.11
CA LYS A 28 1.96 -1.88 -11.19
C LYS A 28 1.44 -2.70 -12.35
N VAL A 29 2.37 -3.38 -13.02
CA VAL A 29 2.09 -4.32 -14.12
C VAL A 29 2.91 -5.57 -13.88
N GLN A 30 2.28 -6.74 -14.00
CA GLN A 30 2.93 -8.05 -13.91
C GLN A 30 2.66 -8.88 -15.16
N THR A 31 3.71 -9.46 -15.73
CA THR A 31 3.68 -10.31 -16.94
C THR A 31 4.26 -11.70 -16.62
N ASN A 32 3.68 -12.76 -17.18
CA ASN A 32 4.18 -14.13 -16.98
C ASN A 32 5.19 -14.58 -18.05
N GLU A 33 5.41 -13.76 -19.09
CA GLU A 33 6.42 -13.98 -20.12
C GLU A 33 7.11 -12.66 -20.51
N ILE A 34 8.29 -12.76 -21.12
CA ILE A 34 9.11 -11.63 -21.63
C ILE A 34 8.40 -10.88 -22.77
N SER A 35 7.40 -11.50 -23.41
CA SER A 35 6.55 -10.87 -24.41
C SER A 35 5.31 -10.26 -23.74
N PHE A 36 5.04 -9.00 -24.02
CA PHE A 36 3.88 -8.22 -23.53
C PHE A 36 2.51 -8.73 -24.05
N ASP A 37 2.41 -9.96 -24.53
CA ASP A 37 1.20 -10.53 -25.14
C ASP A 37 0.27 -11.20 -24.10
N ASN A 38 0.77 -11.48 -22.89
CA ASN A 38 0.00 -12.10 -21.79
C ASN A 38 -0.01 -11.19 -20.54
N TYR A 39 -0.86 -10.16 -20.55
CA TYR A 39 -1.12 -9.31 -19.37
C TYR A 39 -1.86 -10.14 -18.31
N TYR A 40 -1.31 -10.26 -17.10
CA TYR A 40 -1.93 -11.07 -16.04
C TYR A 40 -2.57 -10.19 -14.96
N HIS A 41 -1.87 -9.14 -14.51
CA HIS A 41 -2.35 -8.28 -13.44
C HIS A 41 -1.89 -6.83 -13.61
N ASN A 42 -2.86 -5.92 -13.66
CA ASN A 42 -2.62 -4.48 -13.70
C ASN A 42 -3.29 -3.82 -12.50
N GLU A 43 -2.55 -2.98 -11.80
CA GLU A 43 -2.99 -2.26 -10.62
C GLU A 43 -2.66 -0.78 -10.78
N ILE A 44 -3.67 0.08 -10.80
CA ILE A 44 -3.49 1.53 -10.83
C ILE A 44 -4.18 2.11 -9.61
N LYS A 45 -3.45 2.90 -8.83
CA LYS A 45 -3.89 3.49 -7.58
C LYS A 45 -3.54 4.96 -7.57
N GLY A 46 -4.43 5.76 -7.02
CA GLY A 46 -4.23 7.18 -6.80
C GLY A 46 -4.89 7.61 -5.51
N GLY A 47 -4.38 8.64 -4.87
CA GLY A 47 -4.96 9.19 -3.66
C GLY A 47 -4.38 10.53 -3.28
N LEU A 48 -5.10 11.20 -2.38
CA LEU A 48 -4.70 12.47 -1.79
C LEU A 48 -4.42 12.23 -0.31
N SER A 49 -3.35 12.83 0.19
CA SER A 49 -3.04 12.86 1.60
C SER A 49 -3.26 14.25 2.18
N TYR A 50 -3.67 14.30 3.44
CA TYR A 50 -3.85 15.51 4.21
C TYR A 50 -3.16 15.36 5.57
N ALA A 51 -2.15 16.18 5.83
CA ALA A 51 -1.50 16.27 7.11
C ALA A 51 -2.35 17.13 8.05
N ILE A 52 -3.01 16.49 9.02
CA ILE A 52 -3.80 17.18 10.05
C ILE A 52 -2.87 17.78 11.09
N ASN A 53 -1.74 17.14 11.38
CA ASN A 53 -0.68 17.61 12.27
C ASN A 53 0.61 16.90 11.87
N SER A 54 1.75 17.28 12.45
CA SER A 54 3.03 16.56 12.26
C SER A 54 2.96 15.08 12.63
N ASN A 55 2.00 14.69 13.49
CA ASN A 55 1.79 13.32 13.94
C ASN A 55 0.63 12.59 13.25
N TYR A 56 -0.22 13.28 12.48
CA TYR A 56 -1.45 12.72 11.93
C TYR A 56 -1.57 13.01 10.44
N ILE A 57 -1.60 11.96 9.63
CA ILE A 57 -1.79 12.04 8.19
C ILE A 57 -2.97 11.16 7.82
N PHE A 58 -3.94 11.77 7.16
CA PHE A 58 -5.05 11.06 6.53
C PHE A 58 -4.76 10.91 5.04
N LEU A 59 -5.13 9.79 4.44
CA LEU A 59 -5.00 9.55 3.01
C LEU A 59 -6.26 8.86 2.53
N ILE A 60 -6.85 9.37 1.47
CA ILE A 60 -7.97 8.73 0.78
C ILE A 60 -7.58 8.51 -0.66
N GLY A 61 -7.87 7.33 -1.18
CA GLY A 61 -7.48 6.96 -2.52
C GLY A 61 -8.39 5.91 -3.10
N GLY A 62 -8.33 5.80 -4.42
CA GLY A 62 -9.02 4.78 -5.20
C GLY A 62 -8.02 4.06 -6.08
N GLY A 63 -8.37 2.84 -6.49
CA GLY A 63 -7.60 2.14 -7.49
C GLY A 63 -8.41 1.07 -8.18
N ARG A 64 -8.03 0.81 -9.42
CA ARG A 64 -8.59 -0.26 -10.24
C ARG A 64 -7.57 -1.37 -10.38
N TYR A 65 -8.07 -2.59 -10.23
CA TYR A 65 -7.32 -3.81 -10.35
C TYR A 65 -7.96 -4.63 -11.46
N THR A 66 -7.17 -5.00 -12.44
CA THR A 66 -7.63 -5.84 -13.54
C THR A 66 -6.80 -7.11 -13.52
N THR A 67 -7.48 -8.25 -13.37
CA THR A 67 -6.86 -9.57 -13.44
C THR A 67 -7.38 -10.28 -14.67
N PHE A 68 -6.46 -10.76 -15.50
CA PHE A 68 -6.77 -11.50 -16.72
C PHE A 68 -6.46 -12.99 -16.48
N TYR A 69 -7.45 -13.84 -16.68
CA TYR A 69 -7.27 -15.28 -16.62
C TYR A 69 -6.96 -15.83 -18.02
N PRO A 70 -5.85 -16.56 -18.22
CA PRO A 70 -5.43 -17.04 -19.54
C PRO A 70 -6.19 -18.29 -20.05
N GLU A 71 -7.25 -18.75 -19.38
CA GLU A 71 -8.00 -19.93 -19.81
C GLU A 71 -9.13 -19.55 -20.76
N ASN A 72 -8.94 -19.78 -22.08
CA ASN A 72 -9.91 -20.04 -23.19
C ASN A 72 -11.40 -19.63 -23.09
N ILE A 73 -11.78 -18.67 -22.25
CA ILE A 73 -13.14 -18.19 -22.03
C ILE A 73 -13.12 -16.69 -22.36
N PRO A 74 -13.86 -16.24 -23.40
CA PRO A 74 -13.79 -14.86 -23.90
C PRO A 74 -14.18 -13.72 -22.93
N ASP A 75 -14.53 -14.00 -21.67
CA ASP A 75 -15.11 -13.02 -20.74
C ASP A 75 -14.52 -13.03 -19.32
N SER A 76 -13.43 -13.75 -19.04
CA SER A 76 -12.87 -13.84 -17.68
C SER A 76 -11.92 -12.69 -17.33
N VAL A 77 -12.37 -11.44 -17.48
CA VAL A 77 -11.68 -10.25 -16.97
C VAL A 77 -12.33 -9.86 -15.65
N GLN A 78 -11.63 -10.06 -14.54
CA GLN A 78 -12.11 -9.60 -13.25
C GLN A 78 -11.65 -8.16 -13.03
N ILE A 79 -12.61 -7.23 -13.05
CA ILE A 79 -12.39 -5.82 -12.73
C ILE A 79 -12.81 -5.60 -11.30
N GLU A 80 -11.88 -5.09 -10.52
CA GLU A 80 -12.11 -4.76 -9.13
C GLU A 80 -11.78 -3.29 -8.89
N ASP A 81 -12.79 -2.53 -8.45
CA ASP A 81 -12.60 -1.17 -7.99
C ASP A 81 -12.45 -1.18 -6.47
N ARG A 82 -11.47 -0.42 -5.97
CA ARG A 82 -11.27 -0.28 -4.53
C ARG A 82 -11.14 1.17 -4.15
N ILE A 83 -11.76 1.52 -3.03
CA ILE A 83 -11.53 2.78 -2.33
C ILE A 83 -10.86 2.42 -1.02
N PHE A 84 -9.82 3.15 -0.68
CA PHE A 84 -9.13 2.97 0.58
C PHE A 84 -8.94 4.30 1.29
N GLU A 85 -9.25 4.27 2.58
CA GLU A 85 -9.02 5.36 3.52
C GLU A 85 -7.97 4.88 4.50
N GLN A 86 -6.92 5.68 4.69
CA GLN A 86 -5.81 5.37 5.56
C GLN A 86 -5.57 6.52 6.52
N MET A 87 -5.53 6.23 7.81
CA MET A 87 -5.13 7.17 8.84
C MET A 87 -3.83 6.67 9.47
N THR A 88 -2.77 7.45 9.33
CA THR A 88 -1.48 7.21 9.97
C THR A 88 -1.31 8.18 11.13
N PHE A 89 -1.11 7.64 12.32
CA PHE A 89 -0.83 8.37 13.55
C PHE A 89 0.51 7.93 14.11
N THR A 90 1.37 8.90 14.43
CA THR A 90 2.69 8.64 14.99
C THR A 90 2.76 9.19 16.41
N SER A 91 2.92 8.30 17.40
CA SER A 91 3.10 8.66 18.80
C SER A 91 4.54 8.42 19.27
N ASN A 92 5.03 9.29 20.13
CA ASN A 92 6.31 9.11 20.81
C ASN A 92 6.06 8.69 22.26
N LEU A 93 6.61 7.55 22.67
CA LEU A 93 6.62 7.09 24.05
C LEU A 93 8.07 6.94 24.53
N GLY A 94 8.57 8.00 25.17
CA GLY A 94 9.96 8.09 25.59
C GLY A 94 10.89 8.08 24.38
N ARG A 95 11.69 7.01 24.24
CA ARG A 95 12.58 6.80 23.08
C ARG A 95 11.91 6.05 21.94
N MET A 96 10.78 5.38 22.16
CA MET A 96 10.12 4.57 21.14
C MET A 96 9.13 5.41 20.33
N LEU A 97 9.19 5.28 19.02
CA LEU A 97 8.25 5.87 18.08
C LEU A 97 7.27 4.78 17.65
N PHE A 98 5.98 4.96 17.92
CA PHE A 98 4.93 4.04 17.50
C PHE A 98 4.16 4.66 16.34
N GLU A 99 4.07 3.93 15.22
CA GLU A 99 3.22 4.31 14.10
C GLU A 99 1.98 3.40 14.03
N HIS A 100 0.82 4.01 14.16
CA HIS A 100 -0.48 3.39 14.05
C HIS A 100 -1.05 3.70 12.67
N CYS A 101 -1.27 2.69 11.85
CA CYS A 101 -1.83 2.85 10.52
C CYS A 101 -3.14 2.07 10.44
N TYR A 102 -4.26 2.80 10.44
CA TYR A 102 -5.60 2.28 10.22
C TYR A 102 -5.92 2.41 8.75
N ARG A 103 -6.39 1.32 8.11
CA ARG A 103 -6.84 1.35 6.72
C ARG A 103 -8.21 0.68 6.60
N ALA A 104 -9.19 1.41 6.06
CA ALA A 104 -10.44 0.84 5.60
C ALA A 104 -10.36 0.68 4.08
N GLU A 105 -10.65 -0.51 3.56
CA GLU A 105 -10.66 -0.80 2.14
C GLU A 105 -12.06 -1.29 1.75
N GLN A 106 -12.72 -0.52 0.91
CA GLN A 106 -13.98 -0.85 0.28
C GLN A 106 -13.69 -1.44 -1.10
N ARG A 107 -14.25 -2.62 -1.38
CA ARG A 107 -13.97 -3.42 -2.57
C ARG A 107 -15.27 -3.71 -3.29
N TRP A 108 -15.29 -3.48 -4.60
CA TRP A 108 -16.39 -3.84 -5.49
C TRP A 108 -15.89 -4.82 -6.54
N ILE A 109 -16.50 -6.01 -6.56
CA ILE A 109 -16.15 -7.09 -7.48
C ILE A 109 -17.45 -7.60 -8.08
N ASP A 110 -17.66 -7.42 -9.38
CA ASP A 110 -18.83 -7.93 -10.12
C ASP A 110 -20.17 -7.62 -9.42
N GLY A 111 -20.29 -6.41 -8.86
CA GLY A 111 -21.47 -5.94 -8.13
C GLY A 111 -21.55 -6.33 -6.65
N ASN A 112 -20.65 -7.19 -6.15
CA ASN A 112 -20.56 -7.53 -4.74
C ASN A 112 -19.69 -6.51 -3.98
N TYR A 113 -20.25 -5.98 -2.89
CA TYR A 113 -19.55 -5.07 -1.98
C TYR A 113 -18.93 -5.82 -0.80
N ARG A 114 -17.66 -5.52 -0.51
CA ARG A 114 -16.97 -6.01 0.69
C ARG A 114 -16.16 -4.88 1.31
N ILE A 115 -16.20 -4.78 2.63
CA ILE A 115 -15.35 -3.87 3.40
C ILE A 115 -14.36 -4.67 4.26
N SER A 116 -13.11 -4.22 4.28
CA SER A 116 -12.04 -4.81 5.09
C SER A 116 -11.34 -3.72 5.90
N PHE A 117 -11.23 -3.93 7.21
CA PHE A 117 -10.45 -3.07 8.10
C PHE A 117 -9.10 -3.72 8.40
N ARG A 118 -8.02 -2.95 8.27
CA ARG A 118 -6.66 -3.40 8.58
C ARG A 118 -6.01 -2.41 9.53
N TYR A 119 -5.48 -2.93 10.62
CA TYR A 119 -4.67 -2.17 11.56
C TYR A 119 -3.22 -2.66 11.50
N LYS A 120 -2.28 -1.73 11.35
CA LYS A 120 -0.84 -1.99 11.39
C LYS A 120 -0.21 -1.11 12.47
N LEU A 121 0.42 -1.77 13.44
CA LEU A 121 1.21 -1.12 14.48
C LEU A 121 2.70 -1.34 14.17
N ASN A 122 3.44 -0.27 13.92
CA ASN A 122 4.90 -0.29 13.86
C ASN A 122 5.47 0.29 15.15
N ALA A 123 6.57 -0.27 15.65
CA ALA A 123 7.36 0.32 16.71
C ALA A 123 8.79 0.48 16.20
N ILE A 124 9.32 1.70 16.30
CA ILE A 124 10.66 2.08 15.89
C ILE A 124 11.42 2.42 17.16
N LEU A 125 12.45 1.63 17.46
CA LEU A 125 13.35 1.84 18.59
C LEU A 125 14.68 2.41 18.08
N PRO A 126 15.00 3.68 18.32
CA PRO A 126 16.30 4.24 18.01
C PRO A 126 17.32 3.70 19.00
N ILE A 127 18.16 2.76 18.54
CA ILE A 127 19.25 2.22 19.33
C ILE A 127 20.41 3.22 19.25
N ILE A 128 20.57 4.05 20.29
CA ILE A 128 21.74 4.92 20.42
C ILE A 128 22.90 4.05 20.88
N ILE A 129 23.69 3.54 19.95
CA ILE A 129 24.95 2.88 20.25
C ILE A 129 26.01 3.98 20.39
N ARG A 130 26.36 4.35 21.62
CA ARG A 130 27.55 5.16 21.87
C ARG A 130 28.76 4.29 21.49
N ASN A 131 29.42 4.59 20.38
CA ASN A 131 30.66 3.98 19.84
C ASN A 131 30.57 2.83 18.83
N CYS A 132 29.62 2.81 17.89
CA CYS A 132 29.73 1.89 16.74
C CYS A 132 29.47 2.58 15.40
N GLU A 133 30.50 2.65 14.56
CA GLU A 133 30.44 2.99 13.13
C GLU A 133 29.72 1.87 12.34
N ALA A 134 28.40 1.71 12.50
CA ALA A 134 27.51 1.04 11.55
C ALA A 134 26.09 0.95 12.13
N GLY A 135 25.13 1.65 11.52
CA GLY A 135 23.72 1.59 11.90
C GLY A 135 23.05 0.32 11.37
N LEU A 136 22.55 -0.53 12.27
CA LEU A 136 21.77 -1.73 11.95
C LEU A 136 20.27 -1.45 12.19
N TYR A 137 19.45 -1.59 11.14
CA TYR A 137 17.99 -1.43 11.22
C TYR A 137 17.31 -2.81 11.21
N LEU A 138 16.65 -3.18 12.32
CA LEU A 138 15.81 -4.37 12.41
C LEU A 138 14.34 -3.95 12.39
N SER A 139 13.61 -4.34 11.33
CA SER A 139 12.15 -4.25 11.29
C SER A 139 11.56 -5.66 11.24
N ARG A 140 10.67 -5.98 12.19
CA ARG A 140 9.90 -7.24 12.18
C ARG A 140 8.48 -6.92 11.73
N ARG A 141 8.19 -7.14 10.45
CA ARG A 141 6.83 -7.05 9.91
C ARG A 141 6.08 -8.35 10.23
N SER A 142 5.29 -8.37 11.29
CA SER A 142 4.37 -9.49 11.56
C SER A 142 3.04 -9.23 10.85
N MET A 143 2.80 -9.96 9.76
CA MET A 143 1.51 -9.99 9.09
C MET A 143 0.75 -11.21 9.64
N ARG A 144 -0.16 -10.99 10.60
CA ARG A 144 -1.19 -12.00 10.94
C ARG A 144 -2.42 -11.69 10.09
N SER A 145 -2.73 -12.56 9.13
CA SER A 145 -4.06 -12.64 8.55
C SER A 145 -5.00 -13.19 9.62
N LEU A 146 -5.80 -12.33 10.22
CA LEU A 146 -6.99 -12.77 10.91
C LEU A 146 -8.09 -12.80 9.86
N LEU A 147 -8.46 -14.00 9.44
CA LEU A 147 -9.79 -14.51 9.08
C LEU A 147 -9.61 -15.71 8.13
N ASP A 148 -10.10 -16.86 8.60
CA ASP A 148 -10.57 -17.99 7.81
C ASP A 148 -11.73 -17.58 6.89
#